data_AF-A0A957SNJ0-F1
#
_entry.id   AF-A0A957SNJ0-F1
#
_cell.length_a   1.000
_cell.length_b   1.000
_cell.length_c   1.000
_cell.angle_alpha   90.00
_cell.angle_beta   90.00
_cell.angle_gamma   90.00
#
_symmetry.space_group_name_H-M   'P 1'
#
loop_
_entity.id
_entity.type
_entity.pdbx_description
1 polymer ?
#
loop_
_entity_poly.entity_id
_entity_poly.type
_entity_poly.pdbx_seq_one_letter_code
_entity_poly.pdbx_strand_id
1 'polypeptide(L)' 'MAAARSLVQRRHRAIKAVDQVSFRVEPGEVVGFLGPNGAGKTTTLKMLSGLLHPTSGMGRVLD' A
#
# COMPACT_ATOMS: atom_id res chain seq x y z
N MET A 1 2.78 -33.37 16.20
CA MET A 1 4.07 -33.12 15.52
C MET A 1 3.99 -32.17 14.31
N ALA A 2 2.86 -31.53 13.99
CA ALA A 2 2.77 -30.59 12.85
C ALA A 2 3.06 -29.11 13.25
N ALA A 3 2.73 -28.70 14.47
CA ALA A 3 2.85 -27.32 14.93
C ALA A 3 4.30 -26.81 15.02
N ALA A 4 5.22 -27.64 15.55
CA ALA A 4 6.62 -27.26 15.75
C ALA A 4 7.39 -26.99 14.44
N ARG A 5 7.02 -27.66 13.34
CA ARG A 5 7.68 -27.49 12.03
C ARG A 5 7.32 -26.14 11.37
N SER A 6 6.16 -25.57 11.69
CA SER A 6 5.73 -24.25 11.19
C SER A 6 6.50 -23.09 11.82
N LEU A 7 7.09 -23.29 13.01
CA LEU A 7 7.91 -22.30 13.72
C LEU A 7 9.29 -22.13 13.07
N VAL A 8 9.83 -23.21 12.48
CA VAL A 8 11.18 -23.22 11.88
C VAL A 8 11.16 -22.78 10.41
N GLN A 9 10.01 -22.87 9.73
CA GLN A 9 9.85 -22.55 8.32
C GLN A 9 8.89 -21.39 8.13
N ARG A 10 9.31 -20.18 8.56
CA ARG A 10 8.54 -18.95 8.35
C ARG A 10 8.47 -18.64 6.87
N ARG A 11 7.36 -18.99 6.23
CA ARG A 11 7.11 -18.65 4.82
C ARG A 11 6.81 -17.16 4.71
N HIS A 12 7.77 -16.41 4.17
CA HIS A 12 7.54 -15.02 3.79
C HIS A 12 6.73 -15.00 2.49
N ARG A 13 5.46 -14.61 2.59
CA ARG A 13 4.63 -14.34 1.42
C ARG A 13 4.77 -12.86 1.06
N ALA A 14 5.18 -12.57 -0.17
CA ALA A 14 5.07 -11.22 -0.70
C ALA A 14 3.57 -10.89 -0.87
N ILE A 15 3.12 -9.83 -0.20
CA ILE A 15 1.75 -9.33 -0.30
C ILE A 15 1.80 -8.02 -1.09
N LYS A 16 1.00 -7.93 -2.15
CA LYS A 16 0.80 -6.66 -2.85
C LYS A 16 0.03 -5.72 -1.94
N ALA A 17 0.67 -4.66 -1.47
CA ALA A 17 0.04 -3.68 -0.61
C ALA A 17 -0.92 -2.76 -1.40
N VAL A 18 -0.61 -2.48 -2.67
CA VAL A 18 -1.43 -1.69 -3.59
C VAL A 18 -1.35 -2.40 -4.95
N ASP A 19 -2.48 -2.53 -5.64
CA ASP A 19 -2.55 -3.20 -6.95
C ASP A 19 -3.32 -2.32 -7.92
N GLN A 20 -2.62 -1.74 -8.90
CA GLN A 20 -3.18 -0.98 -10.03
C GLN A 20 -4.17 0.14 -9.65
N VAL A 21 -3.88 0.89 -8.58
CA VAL A 21 -4.68 2.06 -8.18
C VAL A 21 -4.33 3.27 -9.08
N SER A 22 -5.36 3.95 -9.58
CA SER A 22 -5.22 5.17 -10.38
C SER A 22 -6.35 6.15 -10.03
N PHE A 23 -5.98 7.37 -9.68
CA PHE A 23 -6.91 8.47 -9.40
C PHE A 23 -6.21 9.81 -9.59
N ARG A 24 -7.00 10.88 -9.66
CA ARG A 24 -6.56 12.27 -9.65
C ARG A 24 -7.34 12.99 -8.56
N VAL A 25 -6.70 13.94 -7.89
CA VAL A 25 -7.33 14.80 -6.88
C VAL A 25 -7.20 16.23 -7.37
N GLU A 26 -8.32 16.94 -7.46
CA GLU A 26 -8.33 18.33 -7.91
C GLU A 26 -8.09 19.31 -6.76
N PRO A 27 -7.63 20.55 -7.03
CA PRO A 27 -7.47 21.57 -6.00
C PRO A 27 -8.76 21.81 -5.23
N GLY A 28 -8.68 21.72 -3.89
CA GLY A 28 -9.83 21.88 -3.00
C GLY A 28 -10.68 20.62 -2.79
N GLU A 29 -10.37 19.51 -3.47
CA GLU A 29 -11.06 18.25 -3.27
C GLU A 29 -10.61 17.56 -1.97
N VAL A 30 -11.58 17.04 -1.19
CA VAL A 30 -11.31 16.27 0.03
C VAL A 30 -11.59 14.80 -0.25
N VAL A 31 -10.55 13.98 -0.21
CA VAL A 31 -10.62 12.53 -0.50
C VAL A 31 -10.29 11.71 0.75
N GLY A 32 -11.09 10.69 1.01
CA GLY A 32 -10.87 9.71 2.08
C GLY A 32 -10.49 8.33 1.54
N PHE A 33 -9.49 7.69 2.15
CA PHE A 33 -9.18 6.28 1.90
C PHE A 33 -9.90 5.39 2.92
N LEU A 34 -10.86 4.58 2.46
CA LEU A 34 -11.65 3.67 3.29
C LEU A 34 -11.38 2.21 2.90
N GLY A 35 -11.46 1.30 3.88
CA GLY A 35 -11.27 -0.14 3.66
C GLY A 35 -10.73 -0.87 4.89
N PRO A 36 -10.65 -2.20 4.87
CA PRO A 36 -10.17 -3.01 6.00
C PRO A 36 -8.66 -2.81 6.25
N ASN A 37 -8.17 -3.35 7.37
CA ASN A 37 -6.74 -3.39 7.65
C ASN A 37 -6.00 -4.21 6.59
N GLY A 38 -4.85 -3.73 6.14
CA GLY A 38 -4.09 -4.36 5.06
C GLY A 38 -4.51 -3.96 3.63
N ALA A 39 -5.57 -3.16 3.45
CA ALA A 39 -6.05 -2.73 2.13
C ALA A 39 -5.15 -1.72 1.38
N GLY A 40 -3.98 -1.36 1.93
CA GLY A 40 -3.05 -0.44 1.24
C GLY A 40 -3.24 1.06 1.49
N LYS A 41 -4.15 1.47 2.37
CA LYS A 41 -4.45 2.89 2.66
C LYS A 41 -3.21 3.70 3.07
N THR A 42 -2.58 3.31 4.17
CA THR A 42 -1.38 3.99 4.69
C THR A 42 -0.21 3.89 3.73
N THR A 43 -0.08 2.78 3.00
CA THR A 43 0.93 2.61 1.95
C THR A 43 0.73 3.63 0.83
N THR A 44 -0.51 3.83 0.39
CA THR A 44 -0.86 4.82 -0.64
C THR A 44 -0.56 6.24 -0.17
N LEU A 45 -0.98 6.61 1.04
CA LEU A 45 -0.70 7.94 1.61
C LEU A 45 0.81 8.21 1.74
N LYS A 46 1.61 7.22 2.16
CA LYS A 46 3.06 7.34 2.21
C LYS A 46 3.69 7.52 0.82
N MET A 47 3.11 6.92 -0.23
CA MET A 47 3.58 7.13 -1.60
C MET A 47 3.28 8.56 -2.07
N LEU A 48 2.07 9.06 -1.82
CA LEU A 48 1.70 10.44 -2.15
C LEU A 48 2.54 11.49 -1.41
N SER A 49 2.89 11.22 -0.15
CA SER A 49 3.70 12.11 0.67
C SER A 49 5.21 11.99 0.41
N GLY A 50 5.63 11.17 -0.58
CA GLY A 50 7.05 10.95 -0.90
C GLY A 50 7.84 10.12 0.14
N LEU A 51 7.17 9.52 1.13
CA LEU A 51 7.81 8.70 2.17
C LEU A 51 8.05 7.25 1.74
N LEU A 52 7.44 6.83 0.62
CA LEU A 52 7.58 5.49 0.06
C LEU A 52 7.59 5.57 -1.46
N HIS A 53 8.57 4.93 -2.10
CA HIS A 53 8.59 4.83 -3.56
C HIS A 53 7.71 3.65 -4.02
N PRO A 54 6.86 3.83 -5.06
CA PRO A 54 6.07 2.74 -5.60
C PRO A 54 6.98 1.70 -6.27
N THR A 55 6.60 0.41 -6.21
CA THR A 55 7.31 -0.64 -6.96
C THR A 55 7.15 -0.46 -8.47
N SER A 56 6.04 0.14 -8.91
CA SER A 56 5.73 0.44 -10.32
C SER A 56 4.73 1.60 -10.41
N GLY A 57 4.74 2.32 -11.53
CA GLY A 57 3.86 3.48 -11.74
C GLY A 57 4.47 4.77 -11.18
N MET A 58 3.66 5.84 -11.13
CA MET A 58 4.09 7.16 -10.66
C MET A 58 2.95 7.92 -9.99
N GLY A 59 3.31 8.80 -9.05
CA GLY A 59 2.44 9.84 -8.51
C GLY A 59 3.16 11.19 -8.63
N ARG A 60 2.40 12.26 -8.86
CA ARG A 60 2.91 13.63 -8.87
C ARG A 60 2.00 14.49 -8.00
N VAL A 61 2.60 15.32 -7.17
CA VAL A 61 1.91 16.40 -6.46
C VAL A 61 2.24 17.66 -7.26
N LEU A 62 1.20 18.36 -7.71
CA LEU A 62 1.36 19.62 -8.45
C LEU A 62 1.70 20.71 -7.44
N ASP A 63 2.71 21.53 -7.76
CA ASP A 63 3.09 22.71 -6.97
C ASP A 63 2.02 23.82 -7.05
#